data_AF-A0AAD5BFB4-F1
#
_entry.id   AF-A0AAD5BFB4-F1
#
_cell.length_a   1.000
_cell.length_b   1.000
_cell.length_c   1.000
_cell.angle_alpha   90.00
_cell.angle_beta   90.00
_cell.angle_gamma   90.00
#
_symmetry.space_group_name_H-M   'P 1'
#
loop_
_entity.id
_entity.type
_entity.pdbx_description
1 polymer ?
#
loop_
_entity_poly.entity_id
_entity_poly.type
_entity_poly.pdbx_seq_one_letter_code
_entity_poly.pdbx_strand_id
1 'polypeptide(L)'
;MPHYHWPYPPPPQQPFQDPYYNHHHHHQELYAPQTYTQQATAAAATPLPPSYEESMALFIQTLLPGIDTQSVTAILKATSLSISTVLIGIIYTKRRYPYNVRLVNLVVGFALANKFNDDNTFTNRSWSTASGVAVEELNREEKQWLEDIKWGLSVVNFEAEILALEQFWETWIQRNCYFVY
;
A
#
# COMPACT_ATOMS: atom_id res chain seq x y z
N MET A 1 -39.60 21.91 -63.05
CA MET A 1 -41.00 21.43 -63.15
C MET A 1 -41.11 20.13 -62.36
N PRO A 2 -42.15 19.83 -61.58
CA PRO A 2 -43.28 20.68 -61.14
C PRO A 2 -43.63 20.59 -59.63
N HIS A 3 -44.49 21.52 -59.20
CA HIS A 3 -45.21 21.60 -57.92
C HIS A 3 -46.56 20.87 -57.98
N TYR A 4 -47.08 20.36 -56.85
CA TYR A 4 -48.51 20.21 -56.44
C TYR A 4 -48.51 19.82 -54.93
N HIS A 5 -48.93 20.63 -53.94
CA HIS A 5 -50.22 21.17 -53.46
C HIS A 5 -51.21 20.17 -52.77
N TRP A 6 -51.60 20.56 -51.54
CA TRP A 6 -52.26 19.86 -50.39
C TRP A 6 -53.79 19.66 -50.56
N PRO A 7 -54.51 18.84 -49.74
CA PRO A 7 -55.39 19.42 -48.68
C PRO A 7 -55.74 18.45 -47.49
N TYR A 8 -55.38 18.65 -46.22
CA TYR A 8 -56.12 19.27 -45.09
C TYR A 8 -55.49 18.80 -43.74
N PRO A 9 -55.59 19.54 -42.62
CA PRO A 9 -55.04 19.17 -41.30
C PRO A 9 -56.03 18.39 -40.39
N PRO A 10 -55.56 17.51 -39.47
CA PRO A 10 -56.42 16.87 -38.47
C PRO A 10 -56.68 17.75 -37.21
N PRO A 11 -57.81 17.53 -36.51
CA PRO A 11 -58.40 18.43 -35.50
C PRO A 11 -57.70 18.42 -34.12
N PRO A 12 -57.97 19.43 -33.26
CA PRO A 12 -57.38 19.56 -31.93
C PRO A 12 -57.83 18.44 -30.97
N GLN A 13 -56.85 17.89 -30.23
CA GLN A 13 -57.08 16.87 -29.21
C GLN A 13 -57.75 17.50 -27.97
N GLN A 14 -58.93 16.99 -27.61
CA GLN A 14 -59.58 17.30 -26.33
C GLN A 14 -58.84 16.55 -25.20
N PRO A 15 -58.61 17.17 -24.03
CA PRO A 15 -58.03 16.47 -22.89
C PRO A 15 -58.99 15.40 -22.38
N PHE A 16 -58.49 14.16 -22.26
CA PHE A 16 -59.19 13.03 -21.67
C PHE A 16 -59.39 13.29 -20.16
N GLN A 17 -60.64 13.28 -19.70
CA GLN A 17 -61.01 13.37 -18.29
C GLN A 17 -61.05 11.96 -17.68
N ASP A 18 -60.21 11.68 -16.68
CA ASP A 18 -60.28 10.43 -15.92
C ASP A 18 -61.36 10.54 -14.82
N PRO A 19 -62.27 9.57 -14.65
CA PRO A 19 -63.55 9.74 -13.96
C PRO A 19 -63.48 9.51 -12.44
N TYR A 20 -62.30 9.55 -11.83
CA TYR A 20 -62.10 9.23 -10.41
C TYR A 20 -61.72 10.44 -9.55
N TYR A 21 -62.34 11.59 -9.82
CA TYR A 21 -62.27 12.76 -8.95
C TYR A 21 -63.64 13.05 -8.34
N ASN A 22 -63.88 12.62 -7.10
CA ASN A 22 -64.50 13.53 -6.14
C ASN A 22 -64.11 13.23 -4.69
N HIS A 23 -63.75 14.32 -4.02
CA HIS A 23 -63.26 14.49 -2.66
C HIS A 23 -64.35 14.21 -1.62
N HIS A 24 -64.02 13.57 -0.49
CA HIS A 24 -64.60 13.89 0.81
C HIS A 24 -63.55 13.83 1.95
N HIS A 25 -63.48 14.97 2.62
CA HIS A 25 -62.74 15.42 3.81
C HIS A 25 -62.48 14.41 4.95
N HIS A 26 -61.32 14.51 5.61
CA HIS A 26 -61.20 14.96 7.01
C HIS A 26 -59.75 14.98 7.51
N HIS A 27 -59.46 15.95 8.38
CA HIS A 27 -58.17 16.22 8.99
C HIS A 27 -57.73 15.08 9.93
N GLN A 28 -56.51 14.59 9.71
CA GLN A 28 -55.70 13.97 10.74
C GLN A 28 -54.23 14.17 10.34
N GLU A 29 -53.48 14.96 11.10
CA GLU A 29 -52.04 15.10 10.94
C GLU A 29 -51.38 13.74 11.18
N LEU A 30 -51.19 12.99 10.09
CA LEU A 30 -50.49 11.73 10.07
C LEU A 30 -49.07 12.01 9.56
N TYR A 31 -48.13 11.88 10.49
CA TYR A 31 -46.68 11.86 10.37
C TYR A 31 -46.15 11.73 8.93
N ALA A 32 -45.25 12.64 8.56
CA ALA A 32 -44.38 12.47 7.39
C ALA A 32 -43.73 11.08 7.45
N PRO A 33 -43.57 10.38 6.31
CA PRO A 33 -42.85 9.12 6.30
C PRO A 33 -41.46 9.40 6.87
N GLN A 34 -41.13 8.77 8.00
CA GLN A 34 -39.75 8.76 8.44
C GLN A 34 -38.96 8.19 7.27
N THR A 35 -38.13 9.03 6.65
CA THR A 35 -36.99 8.54 5.89
C THR A 35 -36.33 7.54 6.80
N TYR A 36 -36.49 6.25 6.49
CA TYR A 36 -35.66 5.22 7.08
C TYR A 36 -34.24 5.59 6.67
N THR A 37 -33.56 6.35 7.52
CA THR A 37 -32.12 6.22 7.61
C THR A 37 -31.92 4.77 7.99
N GLN A 38 -31.67 3.93 6.99
CA GLN A 38 -30.87 2.75 7.22
C GLN A 38 -29.57 3.29 7.80
N GLN A 39 -29.53 3.40 9.14
CA GLN A 39 -28.29 3.22 9.86
C GLN A 39 -27.85 1.83 9.44
N ALA A 40 -27.02 1.79 8.39
CA ALA A 40 -26.13 0.68 8.17
C ALA A 40 -25.43 0.50 9.51
N THR A 41 -25.88 -0.49 10.28
CA THR A 41 -25.03 -1.09 11.28
C THR A 41 -23.80 -1.48 10.49
N ALA A 42 -22.72 -0.73 10.67
CA ALA A 42 -21.43 -1.10 10.13
C ALA A 42 -21.17 -2.48 10.70
N ALA A 43 -21.48 -3.53 9.92
CA ALA A 43 -20.99 -4.86 10.16
C ALA A 43 -19.50 -4.65 10.38
N ALA A 44 -19.03 -4.93 11.60
CA ALA A 44 -17.66 -4.69 12.01
C ALA A 44 -16.77 -5.23 10.89
N ALA A 45 -16.19 -4.32 10.11
CA ALA A 45 -15.40 -4.69 8.97
C ALA A 45 -14.25 -5.49 9.55
N THR A 46 -14.22 -6.80 9.25
CA THR A 46 -13.08 -7.63 9.59
C THR A 46 -11.84 -6.87 9.10
N PRO A 47 -10.85 -6.58 9.98
CA PRO A 47 -9.68 -5.83 9.56
C PRO A 47 -9.07 -6.55 8.36
N LEU A 48 -8.88 -5.82 7.25
CA LEU A 48 -8.16 -6.37 6.11
C LEU A 48 -6.78 -6.83 6.59
N PRO A 49 -6.28 -7.98 6.13
CA PRO A 49 -4.94 -8.40 6.47
C PRO A 49 -3.93 -7.33 6.03
N PRO A 50 -2.87 -7.08 6.81
CA PRO A 50 -1.87 -6.07 6.48
C PRO A 50 -1.26 -6.33 5.09
N SER A 51 -0.87 -5.26 4.40
CA SER A 51 -0.18 -5.40 3.12
C SER A 51 1.17 -6.11 3.29
N TYR A 52 1.79 -6.52 2.17
CA TYR A 52 3.15 -7.06 2.19
C TYR A 52 4.13 -6.10 2.89
N GLU A 53 4.08 -4.82 2.55
CA GLU A 53 5.00 -3.81 3.06
C GLU A 53 4.79 -3.55 4.55
N GLU A 54 3.53 -3.53 5.01
CA GLU A 54 3.19 -3.36 6.42
C GLU A 54 3.64 -4.57 7.24
N SER A 55 3.42 -5.78 6.73
CA SER A 55 3.85 -7.02 7.37
C SER A 55 5.38 -7.09 7.45
N MET A 56 6.08 -6.74 6.37
CA MET A 56 7.53 -6.73 6.31
C MET A 56 8.12 -5.65 7.22
N ALA A 57 7.48 -4.47 7.32
CA ALA A 57 7.90 -3.43 8.24
C ALA A 57 7.81 -3.86 9.71
N LEU A 58 6.72 -4.54 10.10
CA LEU A 58 6.56 -5.10 11.44
C LEU A 58 7.59 -6.19 11.74
N PHE A 59 7.88 -7.06 10.77
CA PHE A 59 8.94 -8.04 10.89
C PHE A 59 10.32 -7.39 11.06
N ILE A 60 10.64 -6.38 10.25
CA ILE A 60 11.89 -5.60 10.38
C ILE A 60 11.99 -4.96 11.76
N GLN A 61 10.91 -4.38 12.30
CA GLN A 61 10.91 -3.80 13.63
C GLN A 61 11.16 -4.86 14.73
N THR A 62 10.64 -6.08 14.56
CA THR A 62 10.94 -7.21 15.46
C THR A 62 12.43 -7.55 15.46
N LEU A 63 13.08 -7.41 14.30
CA LEU A 63 14.49 -7.71 14.11
C LEU A 63 15.43 -6.56 14.48
N LEU A 64 14.97 -5.32 14.36
CA LEU A 64 15.71 -4.07 14.50
C LEU A 64 14.86 -3.07 15.31
N PRO A 65 14.80 -3.19 16.65
CA PRO A 65 13.85 -2.48 17.51
C PRO A 65 14.03 -0.95 17.63
N GLY A 66 14.82 -0.32 16.76
CA GLY A 66 14.98 1.14 16.66
C GLY A 66 14.47 1.74 15.35
N ILE A 67 13.97 0.91 14.43
CA ILE A 67 13.51 1.35 13.12
C ILE A 67 12.00 1.52 13.13
N ASP A 68 11.53 2.66 12.64
CA ASP A 68 10.11 2.96 12.54
C ASP A 68 9.46 2.25 11.34
N THR A 69 8.29 1.68 11.57
CA THR A 69 7.57 0.90 10.55
C THR A 69 7.00 1.75 9.42
N GLN A 70 6.76 3.03 9.67
CA GLN A 70 6.19 3.95 8.69
C GLN A 70 7.19 4.26 7.57
N SER A 71 8.43 4.60 7.92
CA SER A 71 9.52 4.83 6.96
C SER A 71 9.82 3.57 6.17
N VAL A 72 9.88 2.40 6.83
CA VAL A 72 10.12 1.13 6.14
C VAL A 72 9.00 0.81 5.15
N THR A 73 7.73 0.97 5.56
CA THR A 73 6.59 0.78 4.67
C THR A 73 6.66 1.71 3.46
N ALA A 74 7.00 2.99 3.66
CA ALA A 74 7.14 3.97 2.58
C ALA A 74 8.25 3.59 1.60
N ILE A 75 9.41 3.16 2.10
CA ILE A 75 10.53 2.71 1.28
C ILE A 75 10.12 1.50 0.44
N LEU A 76 9.51 0.48 1.05
CA LEU A 76 9.11 -0.74 0.35
C LEU A 76 8.06 -0.46 -0.74
N LYS A 77 7.08 0.41 -0.46
CA LYS A 77 6.07 0.84 -1.45
C LYS A 77 6.70 1.62 -2.61
N ALA A 78 7.70 2.46 -2.35
CA ALA A 78 8.35 3.27 -3.38
C ALA A 78 9.32 2.49 -4.26
N THR A 79 9.87 1.38 -3.75
CA THR A 79 10.97 0.65 -4.41
C THR A 79 10.56 -0.72 -4.95
N SER A 80 9.42 -1.26 -4.51
CA SER A 80 8.90 -2.56 -4.97
C SER A 80 9.92 -3.70 -4.86
N LEU A 81 10.75 -3.68 -3.81
CA LEU A 81 11.79 -4.69 -3.61
C LEU A 81 11.19 -6.08 -3.42
N SER A 82 11.82 -7.07 -4.04
CA SER A 82 11.52 -8.48 -3.78
C SER A 82 11.86 -8.87 -2.35
N ILE A 83 11.16 -9.88 -1.82
CA ILE A 83 11.40 -10.42 -0.46
C ILE A 83 12.89 -10.74 -0.27
N SER A 84 13.49 -11.49 -1.20
CA SER A 84 14.91 -11.87 -1.11
C SER A 84 15.83 -10.65 -1.00
N THR A 85 15.57 -9.58 -1.76
CA THR A 85 16.37 -8.34 -1.69
C THR A 85 16.25 -7.68 -0.31
N VAL A 86 15.03 -7.62 0.23
CA VAL A 86 14.80 -7.08 1.57
C VAL A 86 15.53 -7.91 2.62
N LEU A 87 15.44 -9.24 2.57
CA LEU A 87 16.09 -10.12 3.54
C LEU A 87 17.61 -10.02 3.50
N ILE A 88 18.21 -9.97 2.30
CA ILE A 88 19.66 -9.73 2.13
C ILE A 88 20.05 -8.39 2.75
N GLY A 89 19.27 -7.32 2.50
CA GLY A 89 19.56 -6.00 3.08
C GLY A 89 19.43 -5.95 4.61
N ILE A 90 18.51 -6.72 5.20
CA ILE A 90 18.44 -6.90 6.66
C ILE A 90 19.70 -7.57 7.19
N ILE A 91 20.17 -8.64 6.54
CA ILE A 91 21.38 -9.38 6.96
C ILE A 91 22.61 -8.49 6.84
N TYR A 92 22.77 -7.78 5.73
CA TYR A 92 23.82 -6.78 5.56
C TYR A 92 23.85 -5.79 6.72
N THR A 93 22.69 -5.23 7.06
CA THR A 93 22.58 -4.24 8.12
C THR A 93 22.95 -4.83 9.48
N LYS A 94 22.41 -6.01 9.83
CA LYS A 94 22.67 -6.67 11.11
C LYS A 94 24.13 -7.07 11.32
N ARG A 95 24.78 -7.58 10.27
CA ARG A 95 26.18 -8.03 10.35
C ARG A 95 27.12 -6.85 10.57
N ARG A 96 26.85 -5.71 9.92
CA ARG A 96 27.67 -4.51 10.06
C ARG A 96 27.37 -3.74 11.33
N TYR A 97 26.10 -3.65 11.71
CA TYR A 97 25.62 -2.86 12.83
C TYR A 97 24.84 -3.74 13.81
N PRO A 98 25.54 -4.48 14.70
CA PRO A 98 24.88 -5.38 15.65
C PRO A 98 24.07 -4.64 16.73
N TYR A 99 24.33 -3.35 16.93
CA TYR A 99 23.65 -2.49 17.90
C TYR A 99 23.30 -1.14 17.27
N ASN A 100 22.25 -0.48 17.78
CA ASN A 100 21.87 0.90 17.43
C ASN A 100 21.75 1.15 15.91
N VAL A 101 21.06 0.24 15.21
CA VAL A 101 20.80 0.41 13.77
C VAL A 101 19.96 1.67 13.54
N ARG A 102 20.46 2.55 12.67
CA ARG A 102 19.75 3.76 12.21
C ARG A 102 19.06 3.48 10.87
N LEU A 103 18.04 4.27 10.54
CA LEU A 103 17.31 4.15 9.28
C LEU A 103 18.25 4.24 8.06
N VAL A 104 19.21 5.17 8.05
CA VAL A 104 20.20 5.30 6.97
C VAL A 104 20.98 4.01 6.74
N ASN A 105 21.34 3.28 7.80
CA ASN A 105 22.07 2.02 7.70
C ASN A 105 21.22 0.96 6.99
N LEU A 106 19.93 0.88 7.33
CA LEU A 106 19.00 -0.04 6.68
C LEU A 106 18.76 0.32 5.20
N VAL A 107 18.60 1.61 4.89
CA VAL A 107 18.41 2.09 3.51
C VAL A 107 19.62 1.77 2.64
N VAL A 108 20.85 2.00 3.15
CA VAL A 108 22.07 1.60 2.43
C VAL A 108 22.15 0.08 2.29
N GLY A 109 21.77 -0.69 3.33
CA GLY A 109 21.67 -2.14 3.25
C GLY A 109 20.75 -2.61 2.12
N PHE A 110 19.57 -2.00 1.96
CA PHE A 110 18.66 -2.28 0.83
C PHE A 110 19.24 -1.85 -0.52
N ALA A 111 19.85 -0.67 -0.61
CA ALA A 111 20.46 -0.20 -1.85
C ALA A 111 21.58 -1.14 -2.33
N LEU A 112 22.43 -1.61 -1.41
CA LEU A 112 23.49 -2.57 -1.72
C LEU A 112 22.94 -3.96 -2.08
N ALA A 113 21.89 -4.43 -1.40
CA ALA A 113 21.22 -5.67 -1.76
C ALA A 113 20.57 -5.61 -3.14
N ASN A 114 19.98 -4.46 -3.51
CA ASN A 114 19.43 -4.25 -4.85
C ASN A 114 20.53 -4.33 -5.92
N LYS A 115 21.67 -3.65 -5.68
CA LYS A 115 22.84 -3.69 -6.58
C LYS A 115 23.46 -5.07 -6.71
N PHE A 116 23.45 -5.87 -5.64
CA PHE A 116 23.94 -7.25 -5.67
C PHE A 116 23.17 -8.11 -6.68
N ASN A 117 21.88 -7.85 -6.87
CA ASN A 117 21.05 -8.54 -7.86
C ASN A 117 21.23 -7.99 -9.30
N ASP A 118 22.33 -7.27 -9.57
CA ASP A 118 22.60 -6.51 -10.81
C ASP A 118 21.53 -5.46 -11.17
N ASP A 119 20.67 -5.09 -10.21
CA ASP A 119 19.62 -4.10 -10.39
C ASP A 119 20.12 -2.70 -9.98
N ASN A 120 20.25 -1.82 -10.98
CA ASN A 120 20.66 -0.42 -10.82
C ASN A 120 19.52 0.59 -11.02
N THR A 121 18.27 0.17 -10.79
CA THR A 121 17.08 1.00 -11.03
C THR A 121 17.03 2.24 -10.14
N PHE A 122 17.59 2.18 -8.93
CA PHE A 122 17.52 3.28 -7.96
C PHE A 122 18.88 3.93 -7.68
N THR A 123 18.92 5.25 -7.88
CA THR A 123 20.06 6.09 -7.47
C THR A 123 19.92 6.51 -6.01
N ASN A 124 21.01 6.97 -5.37
CA ASN A 124 20.92 7.51 -3.99
C ASN A 124 19.98 8.71 -3.86
N ARG A 125 19.74 9.46 -4.95
CA ARG A 125 18.68 10.49 -4.97
C ARG A 125 17.29 9.86 -4.86
N SER A 126 17.04 8.79 -5.59
CA SER A 126 15.78 8.05 -5.52
C SER A 126 15.57 7.44 -4.12
N TRP A 127 16.61 6.85 -3.53
CA TRP A 127 16.59 6.35 -2.15
C TRP A 127 16.37 7.46 -1.11
N SER A 128 16.96 8.64 -1.33
CA SER A 128 16.74 9.83 -0.48
C SER A 128 15.27 10.25 -0.50
N THR A 129 14.66 10.36 -1.68
CA THR A 129 13.23 10.68 -1.82
C THR A 129 12.34 9.63 -1.16
N ALA A 130 12.66 8.34 -1.30
CA ALA A 130 11.86 7.26 -0.75
C ALA A 130 11.94 7.15 0.79
N SER A 131 13.13 7.41 1.36
CA SER A 131 13.39 7.21 2.79
C SER A 131 13.33 8.48 3.63
N GLY A 132 13.39 9.66 3.02
CA GLY A 132 13.55 10.94 3.73
C GLY A 132 14.96 11.19 4.28
N VAL A 133 15.89 10.26 4.10
CA VAL A 133 17.30 10.43 4.51
C VAL A 133 18.01 11.36 3.54
N ALA A 134 18.83 12.28 4.05
CA ALA A 134 19.61 13.19 3.21
C ALA A 134 20.51 12.43 2.22
N VAL A 135 20.53 12.87 0.96
CA VAL A 135 21.31 12.19 -0.09
C VAL A 135 22.81 12.22 0.19
N GLU A 136 23.31 13.27 0.83
CA GLU A 136 24.70 13.38 1.27
C GLU A 136 25.04 12.33 2.33
N GLU A 137 24.09 12.03 3.22
CA GLU A 137 24.25 10.98 4.22
C GLU A 137 24.30 9.60 3.56
N LEU A 138 23.35 9.31 2.65
CA LEU A 138 23.33 8.06 1.89
C LEU A 138 24.61 7.85 1.10
N ASN A 139 25.08 8.89 0.39
CA ASN A 139 26.33 8.81 -0.38
C ASN A 139 27.54 8.51 0.51
N ARG A 140 27.63 9.14 1.69
CA ARG A 140 28.75 8.95 2.61
C ARG A 140 28.73 7.54 3.20
N GLU A 141 27.58 7.10 3.72
CA GLU A 141 27.44 5.78 4.35
C GLU A 141 27.63 4.65 3.32
N GLU A 142 27.07 4.78 2.11
CA GLU A 142 27.26 3.81 1.03
C GLU A 142 28.73 3.71 0.62
N LYS A 143 29.38 4.85 0.38
CA LYS A 143 30.79 4.87 0.00
C LYS A 143 31.66 4.20 1.07
N GLN A 144 31.48 4.57 2.34
CA GLN A 144 32.23 3.98 3.44
C GLN A 144 31.99 2.48 3.54
N TRP A 145 30.74 2.02 3.39
CA TRP A 145 30.42 0.61 3.44
C TRP A 145 31.12 -0.15 2.31
N LEU A 146 31.02 0.32 1.06
CA LEU A 146 31.66 -0.31 -0.10
C LEU A 146 33.17 -0.39 0.04
N GLU A 147 33.81 0.66 0.56
CA GLU A 147 35.26 0.69 0.84
C GLU A 147 35.64 -0.39 1.87
N ASP A 148 34.88 -0.49 2.96
CA ASP A 148 35.16 -1.45 4.04
C ASP A 148 35.05 -2.91 3.59
N ILE A 149 34.07 -3.21 2.73
CA ILE A 149 33.88 -4.57 2.17
C ILE A 149 34.69 -4.81 0.90
N LYS A 150 35.52 -3.85 0.49
CA LYS A 150 36.32 -3.89 -0.74
C LYS A 150 35.48 -4.24 -1.97
N TRP A 151 34.30 -3.61 -2.09
CA TRP A 151 33.32 -3.82 -3.16
C TRP A 151 32.79 -5.26 -3.28
N GLY A 152 33.05 -6.12 -2.29
CA GLY A 152 32.57 -7.49 -2.25
C GLY A 152 31.15 -7.59 -1.67
N LEU A 153 30.14 -7.62 -2.55
CA LEU A 153 28.73 -7.83 -2.18
C LEU A 153 28.30 -9.31 -2.19
N SER A 154 29.23 -10.26 -2.16
CA SER A 154 28.88 -11.68 -2.27
C SER A 154 28.15 -12.18 -1.02
N VAL A 155 27.01 -12.85 -1.24
CA VAL A 155 26.20 -13.47 -0.17
C VAL A 155 26.64 -14.89 0.20
N VAL A 156 27.61 -15.46 -0.53
CA VAL A 156 28.05 -16.86 -0.40
C VAL A 156 28.45 -17.20 1.05
N ASN A 157 29.03 -16.24 1.76
CA ASN A 157 29.50 -16.43 3.14
C ASN A 157 28.37 -16.48 4.18
N PHE A 158 27.11 -16.22 3.80
CA PHE A 158 25.98 -16.18 4.72
C PHE A 158 24.66 -16.69 4.10
N GLU A 159 24.74 -17.59 3.11
CA GLU A 159 23.56 -18.24 2.51
C GLU A 159 22.67 -18.94 3.56
N ALA A 160 23.29 -19.60 4.55
CA ALA A 160 22.55 -20.24 5.64
C ALA A 160 21.75 -19.23 6.49
N GLU A 161 22.25 -18.01 6.66
CA GLU A 161 21.54 -16.94 7.37
C GLU A 161 20.36 -16.43 6.55
N ILE A 162 20.49 -16.37 5.21
CA ILE A 162 19.39 -16.02 4.31
C ILE A 162 18.26 -17.04 4.43
N LEU A 163 18.57 -18.34 4.31
CA LEU A 163 17.59 -19.41 4.41
C LEU A 163 16.90 -19.44 5.79
N ALA A 164 17.66 -19.24 6.86
CA ALA A 164 17.11 -19.16 8.21
C ALA A 164 16.17 -17.95 8.38
N LEU A 165 16.53 -16.80 7.79
CA LEU A 165 15.71 -15.61 7.85
C LEU A 165 14.44 -15.73 6.99
N GLU A 166 14.51 -16.39 5.84
CA GLU A 166 13.35 -16.75 5.01
C GLU A 166 12.36 -17.63 5.77
N GLN A 167 12.84 -18.71 6.39
CA GLN A 167 11.99 -19.59 7.22
C GLN A 167 11.37 -18.83 8.40
N PHE A 168 12.14 -17.91 9.00
CA PHE A 168 11.61 -17.09 10.09
C PHE A 168 10.52 -16.14 9.58
N TRP A 169 10.73 -15.47 8.44
CA TRP A 169 9.72 -14.63 7.82
C TRP A 169 8.43 -15.40 7.53
N GLU A 170 8.51 -16.59 6.94
CA GLU A 170 7.33 -17.43 6.65
C GLU A 170 6.58 -17.81 7.93
N THR A 171 7.30 -18.26 8.95
CA THR A 171 6.72 -18.62 10.26
C THR A 171 6.10 -17.41 10.94
N TRP A 172 6.75 -16.25 10.85
CA TRP A 172 6.29 -15.00 11.44
C TRP A 172 5.01 -14.51 10.76
N ILE A 173 4.96 -14.54 9.43
CA ILE A 173 3.77 -14.20 8.64
C ILE A 173 2.61 -15.12 8.98
N GLN A 174 2.85 -16.43 9.04
CA GLN A 174 1.85 -17.41 9.48
C GLN A 174 1.27 -16.96 10.81
N ARG A 175 2.13 -16.73 11.82
CA ARG A 175 1.75 -16.36 13.18
C ARG A 175 1.00 -15.03 13.31
N ASN A 176 1.43 -13.99 12.60
CA ASN A 176 0.97 -12.62 12.87
C ASN A 176 -0.06 -12.10 11.85
N CYS A 177 -0.06 -12.62 10.62
CA CYS A 177 -0.96 -12.15 9.57
C CYS A 177 -2.17 -13.08 9.34
N TYR A 178 -2.07 -14.37 9.71
CA TYR A 178 -3.14 -15.34 9.49
C TYR A 178 -3.85 -15.85 10.76
N PHE A 179 -3.32 -15.62 11.97
CA PHE A 179 -3.99 -15.97 13.24
C PHE A 179 -4.72 -14.79 13.90
N VAL A 180 -5.59 -14.11 13.14
CA VAL A 180 -6.64 -13.26 13.73
C VAL A 180 -7.90 -14.13 13.86
N TYR A 181 -7.99 -14.90 14.95
CA TYR A 181 -9.21 -15.60 15.37
C TYR A 181 -9.44 -15.41 16.87
#